data_AF-A0A6M3LKP5-F1
#
_entry.id   AF-A0A6M3LKP5-F1
#
_cell.length_a   1.000
_cell.length_b   1.000
_cell.length_c   1.000
_cell.angle_alpha   90.00
_cell.angle_beta   90.00
_cell.angle_gamma   90.00
#
_symmetry.space_group_name_H-M   'P 1'
#
loop_
_entity.id
_entity.type
_entity.pdbx_description
1 polymer ?
#
loop_
_entity_poly.entity_id
_entity_poly.type
_entity_poly.pdbx_seq_one_letter_code
_entity_poly.pdbx_strand_id
1 'polypeptide(L)' 'METGMIKIEVERIVNLVAGFGWAKVEEKISAGEVLLTLRKVVPVTREP' A
#
# COMPACT_ATOMS: atom_id res chain seq x y z
N MET A 1 -19.20 12.39 0.30
CA MET A 1 -18.04 13.27 0.01
C MET A 1 -16.76 12.78 0.70
N GLU A 2 -16.82 12.25 1.92
CA GLU A 2 -15.65 11.70 2.64
C GLU A 2 -14.96 10.50 1.96
N THR A 3 -15.71 9.55 1.40
CA THR A 3 -15.13 8.36 0.75
C THR A 3 -14.24 8.70 -0.46
N GLY A 4 -14.44 9.86 -1.09
CA GLY A 4 -13.60 10.34 -2.19
C GLY A 4 -12.24 10.83 -1.73
N MET A 5 -12.17 11.47 -0.56
CA MET A 5 -10.91 11.98 0.00
C MET A 5 -10.00 10.84 0.48
N ILE A 6 -10.59 9.84 1.14
CA ILE A 6 -9.86 8.66 1.62
C ILE A 6 -9.19 7.90 0.47
N LYS A 7 -9.87 7.77 -0.69
CA LYS A 7 -9.28 7.12 -1.87
C LYS A 7 -8.03 7.83 -2.38
N ILE A 8 -8.05 9.16 -2.42
CA ILE A 8 -6.90 9.97 -2.84
C ILE A 8 -5.73 9.80 -1.87
N GLU A 9 -6.00 9.72 -0.56
CA GLU A 9 -4.97 9.48 0.45
C GLU A 9 -4.35 8.08 0.30
N VAL A 10 -5.18 7.06 0.11
CA VAL A 10 -4.72 5.68 -0.17
C VAL A 10 -3.85 5.64 -1.43
N GLU A 11 -4.29 6.28 -2.53
CA GLU A 11 -3.51 6.36 -3.76
C GLU A 11 -2.15 7.03 -3.55
N ARG A 12 -2.08 8.11 -2.77
CA ARG A 12 -0.82 8.77 -2.43
C ARG A 12 0.12 7.86 -1.64
N ILE A 13 -0.40 7.11 -0.66
CA ILE A 13 0.40 6.15 0.11
C ILE A 13 0.93 5.06 -0.82
N VAL A 14 0.06 4.48 -1.67
CA VAL A 14 0.46 3.43 -2.63
C VAL A 14 1.54 3.93 -3.59
N ASN A 15 1.39 5.14 -4.13
CA ASN A 15 2.38 5.74 -5.02
C ASN A 15 3.73 5.98 -4.32
N LEU A 16 3.70 6.44 -3.07
CA LEU A 16 4.91 6.62 -2.26
C LEU A 16 5.64 5.28 -2.05
N VAL A 17 4.94 4.24 -1.60
CA VAL A 17 5.56 2.95 -1.28
C VAL A 17 6.01 2.17 -2.52
N ALA A 18 5.40 2.43 -3.68
CA ALA A 18 5.80 1.86 -4.97
C ALA A 18 7.24 2.25 -5.34
N GLY A 19 7.67 3.48 -5.02
CA GLY A 19 9.06 3.91 -5.21
C GLY A 19 10.09 3.10 -4.42
N PHE A 20 9.65 2.39 -3.37
CA PHE A 20 10.49 1.51 -2.56
C PHE A 20 10.32 0.02 -2.92
N GLY A 21 9.61 -0.29 -4.00
CA GLY A 21 9.37 -1.65 -4.49
C GLY A 21 8.29 -2.43 -3.72
N TRP A 22 7.45 -1.74 -2.96
CA TRP A 22 6.25 -2.34 -2.35
C TRP A 22 5.07 -2.25 -3.31
N ALA A 23 4.20 -3.25 -3.29
CA ALA A 23 2.95 -3.27 -4.05
C ALA A 23 1.76 -3.51 -3.11
N LYS A 24 0.63 -2.83 -3.37
CA LYS A 24 -0.64 -3.11 -2.68
C LYS A 24 -1.18 -4.45 -3.12
N VAL A 25 -1.55 -5.29 -2.15
CA VAL A 25 -2.17 -6.60 -2.42
C VAL A 25 -3.60 -6.70 -1.89
N GLU A 26 -3.98 -5.89 -0.90
CA GLU A 26 -5.34 -5.86 -0.35
C GLU A 26 -5.66 -4.47 0.23
N GLU A 27 -6.92 -4.10 0.18
CA GLU A 27 -7.48 -2.88 0.78
C GLU A 27 -8.82 -3.21 1.43
N LYS A 28 -9.00 -2.83 2.69
CA LYS A 28 -10.30 -2.89 3.40
C LYS A 28 -10.62 -1.52 3.95
N ILE A 29 -11.80 -1.02 3.61
CA ILE A 29 -12.34 0.22 4.16
C ILE A 29 -13.53 -0.16 5.03
N SER A 30 -13.46 0.14 6.31
CA SER A 30 -14.51 -0.03 7.31
C SER A 30 -14.81 1.33 7.96
N ALA A 31 -15.90 1.40 8.73
CA ALA A 31 -16.25 2.63 9.43
C ALA A 31 -15.13 3.00 10.43
N GLY A 32 -14.42 4.09 10.16
CA GLY A 32 -13.37 4.62 11.04
C GLY A 32 -11.95 4.11 10.79
N GLU A 33 -11.72 3.20 9.83
CA GLU A 33 -10.38 2.69 9.53
C GLU A 33 -10.18 2.31 8.06
N VAL A 34 -8.92 2.35 7.63
CA VAL A 34 -8.46 1.84 6.34
C VAL A 34 -7.29 0.90 6.59
N LEU A 35 -7.42 -0.34 6.15
CA LEU A 35 -6.37 -1.35 6.23
C LEU A 35 -5.80 -1.60 4.84
N LEU A 36 -4.48 -1.41 4.70
CA LEU A 36 -3.73 -1.70 3.48
C LEU A 36 -2.74 -2.84 3.75
N THR A 37 -2.80 -3.88 2.92
CA THR A 37 -1.77 -4.93 2.91
C THR A 37 -0.79 -4.63 1.78
N LEU A 38 0.48 -4.47 2.12
CA LEU A 38 1.57 -4.21 1.18
C LEU A 38 2.54 -5.39 1.14
N ARG A 39 3.04 -5.72 -0.05
CA ARG A 39 4.02 -6.79 -0.27
C ARG A 39 5.25 -6.25 -0.99
N LYS A 40 6.43 -6.63 -0.51
CA LYS A 40 7.70 -6.44 -1.21
C LYS A 40 8.38 -7.79 -1.40
N VAL A 41 8.80 -8.06 -2.63
CA VAL A 41 9.64 -9.22 -2.92
C VAL A 41 11.08 -8.81 -2.64
N VAL A 42 11.70 -9.46 -1.66
CA VAL A 42 13.13 -9.26 -1.35
C VAL A 42 13.88 -10.43 -2.00
N PRO A 43 14.76 -10.17 -2.99
CA PRO A 43 15.60 -11.22 -3.54
C PRO A 43 16.54 -11.71 -2.45
N VAL A 44 16.58 -13.02 -2.24
CA VAL A 44 17.59 -13.64 -1.38
C VAL A 44 18.89 -13.59 -2.18
N THR A 45 19.73 -12.58 -1.96
CA THR A 45 21.12 -12.66 -2.40
C THR A 45 21.72 -13.87 -1.70
N ARG A 46 22.07 -14.92 -2.46
CA ARG A 46 23.10 -15.85 -2.01
C ARG A 46 24.37 -15.00 -1.92
N GLU A 47 24.81 -14.68 -0.71
CA GLU A 47 26.17 -14.20 -0.50
C GLU A 47 27.13 -15.26 -1.06
N PRO A 48 28.14 -14.87 -1.86
CA PRO A 48 29.22 -15.77 -2.25
C PRO A 48 30.08 -16.18 -1.05
#